data_AF-A0AAF0GC79-F1
#
_entry.id   AF-A0AAF0GC79-F1
#
_cell.length_a   1.000
_cell.length_b   1.000
_cell.length_c   1.000
_cell.angle_alpha   90.00
_cell.angle_beta   90.00
_cell.angle_gamma   90.00
#
_symmetry.space_group_name_H-M   'P 1'
#
loop_
_entity.id
_entity.type
_entity.pdbx_description
1 polymer ?
#
loop_
_entity_poly.entity_id
_entity_poly.type
_entity_poly.pdbx_seq_one_letter_code
_entity_poly.pdbx_strand_id
1 'polypeptide(L)'
;MNEQQILAMATELSNWKPLREMPEHFPAFKYQQLKQFLWHRDETPGLSRCARMVGRKLYVCTPLFGAYLAGMLPEQNTIVASANRRDDK
;
A
#
# COMPACT_ATOMS: atom_id res chain seq x y z
N MET A 1 -10.92 -5.04 -5.27
CA MET A 1 -11.38 -4.32 -4.05
C MET A 1 -12.19 -3.11 -4.47
N ASN A 2 -13.28 -2.76 -3.78
CA ASN A 2 -14.11 -1.61 -4.15
C ASN A 2 -13.82 -0.36 -3.28
N GLU A 3 -14.32 0.80 -3.70
CA GLU A 3 -14.03 2.08 -3.03
C GLU A 3 -14.62 2.16 -1.61
N GLN A 4 -15.80 1.58 -1.38
CA GLN A 4 -16.42 1.56 -0.05
C GLN A 4 -15.58 0.80 0.98
N GLN A 5 -15.03 -0.36 0.59
CA GLN A 5 -14.12 -1.14 1.42
C GLN A 5 -12.85 -0.36 1.75
N ILE A 6 -12.28 0.32 0.74
CA ILE A 6 -11.10 1.15 0.91
C ILE A 6 -11.36 2.29 1.90
N LEU A 7 -12.48 3.00 1.73
CA LEU A 7 -12.86 4.08 2.63
C LEU A 7 -13.01 3.57 4.06
N ALA A 8 -13.74 2.46 4.27
CA ALA A 8 -13.91 1.88 5.60
C ALA A 8 -12.58 1.56 6.30
N MET A 9 -11.62 0.98 5.57
CA MET A 9 -10.28 0.69 6.10
C MET A 9 -9.47 1.96 6.37
N ALA A 10 -9.56 2.95 5.50
CA ALA A 10 -8.83 4.21 5.63
C ALA A 10 -9.38 5.08 6.77
N THR A 11 -10.68 5.05 7.04
CA THR A 11 -11.31 5.81 8.12
C THR A 11 -11.13 5.17 9.49
N GLU A 12 -10.85 3.87 9.55
CA GLU A 12 -10.56 3.17 10.80
C GLU A 12 -9.13 3.50 11.27
N LEU A 13 -9.02 4.36 12.29
CA LEU A 13 -7.73 4.88 12.76
C LEU A 13 -6.81 3.80 13.31
N SER A 14 -7.35 2.71 13.87
CA SER A 14 -6.55 1.60 14.40
C SER A 14 -5.72 0.87 13.33
N ASN A 15 -6.12 0.99 12.05
CA ASN A 15 -5.40 0.44 10.90
C ASN A 15 -4.13 1.23 10.55
N TRP A 16 -3.95 2.43 11.09
CA TRP A 16 -2.81 3.28 10.78
C TRP A 16 -1.68 3.08 11.78
N LYS A 17 -0.55 2.57 11.30
CA LYS A 17 0.65 2.36 12.10
C LYS A 17 1.76 3.32 11.69
N PRO A 18 2.50 3.92 12.64
CA PRO A 18 3.74 4.61 12.33
C PRO A 18 4.71 3.67 11.60
N LEU A 19 5.36 4.16 10.55
CA LEU A 19 6.33 3.36 9.79
C LEU A 19 7.42 2.74 10.68
N ARG A 20 7.84 3.45 11.73
CA ARG A 20 8.86 2.98 12.68
C ARG A 20 8.43 1.75 13.46
N GLU A 21 7.12 1.58 13.69
CA GLU A 21 6.52 0.47 14.44
C GLU A 21 6.15 -0.71 13.52
N MET A 22 6.27 -0.56 12.20
CA MET A 22 5.96 -1.62 11.24
C MET A 22 6.75 -2.93 11.50
N PRO A 23 8.05 -2.92 11.83
CA PRO A 23 8.78 -4.16 12.12
C PRO A 23 8.29 -4.89 13.38
N GLU A 24 7.65 -4.19 14.31
CA GLU A 24 7.09 -4.78 15.53
C GLU A 24 5.80 -5.55 15.21
N HIS A 25 4.98 -5.02 14.30
CA HIS A 25 3.74 -5.65 13.85
C HIS A 25 3.95 -6.68 12.74
N PHE A 26 4.96 -6.48 11.89
CA PHE A 26 5.22 -7.28 10.69
C PHE A 26 6.73 -7.55 10.54
N PRO A 27 7.29 -8.52 11.29
CA PRO A 27 8.75 -8.76 11.34
C PRO A 27 9.39 -9.13 10.00
N ALA A 28 8.60 -9.54 9.00
CA ALA A 28 9.07 -9.77 7.64
C ALA A 28 9.63 -8.51 6.97
N PHE A 29 9.24 -7.31 7.44
CA PHE A 29 9.70 -6.06 6.87
C PHE A 29 10.74 -5.37 7.74
N LYS A 30 11.82 -4.92 7.10
CA LYS A 30 12.81 -4.04 7.73
C LYS A 30 12.39 -2.58 7.55
N TYR A 31 12.57 -1.77 8.60
CA TYR A 31 12.24 -0.34 8.57
C TYR A 31 12.87 0.40 7.40
N GLN A 32 14.17 0.20 7.15
CA GLN A 32 14.89 0.92 6.08
C GLN A 32 14.34 0.58 4.68
N GLN A 33 13.97 -0.68 4.45
CA GLN A 33 13.37 -1.13 3.20
C GLN A 33 12.01 -0.45 2.99
N LEU A 34 11.13 -0.49 3.99
CA LEU A 34 9.82 0.18 3.89
C LEU A 34 9.95 1.70 3.76
N LYS A 35 10.94 2.30 4.45
CA LYS A 35 11.20 3.75 4.36
C LYS A 35 11.57 4.14 2.95
N GLN A 36 12.53 3.47 2.32
CA GLN A 36 12.91 3.74 0.94
C GLN A 36 11.73 3.54 -0.01
N PHE A 37 10.99 2.44 0.16
CA PHE A 37 9.85 2.10 -0.68
C PHE A 37 8.71 3.13 -0.60
N LEU A 38 8.34 3.56 0.61
CA LEU A 38 7.25 4.50 0.84
C LEU A 38 7.67 5.97 0.71
N TRP A 39 8.98 6.24 0.53
CA TRP A 39 9.47 7.58 0.23
C TRP A 39 8.97 8.05 -1.14
N HIS A 40 8.96 7.14 -2.12
CA HIS A 40 8.49 7.37 -3.49
C HIS A 40 7.00 7.05 -3.69
N ARG A 41 6.22 6.97 -2.60
CA ARG A 41 4.79 6.60 -2.65
C ARG A 41 3.96 7.48 -3.58
N ASP A 42 4.33 8.75 -3.75
CA ASP A 42 3.59 9.71 -4.56
C ASP A 42 3.76 9.45 -6.07
N GLU A 43 4.80 8.68 -6.44
CA GLU A 43 5.05 8.23 -7.82
C GLU A 43 4.23 6.99 -8.18
N THR A 44 3.64 6.30 -7.18
CA THR A 44 2.89 5.06 -7.38
C THR A 44 1.47 5.21 -6.81
N PRO A 45 0.42 5.35 -7.64
CA PRO A 45 -0.94 5.66 -7.20
C PRO A 45 -1.45 4.76 -6.05
N GLY A 46 -1.21 3.44 -6.12
CA GLY A 46 -1.60 2.50 -5.05
C GLY A 46 -0.85 2.70 -3.72
N LEU A 47 0.44 3.00 -3.74
CA LEU A 47 1.23 3.27 -2.53
C LEU A 47 0.83 4.58 -1.87
N SER A 48 0.54 5.60 -2.68
CA SER A 48 0.04 6.87 -2.17
C SER A 48 -1.22 6.63 -1.32
N ARG A 49 -2.13 5.74 -1.70
CA ARG A 49 -3.34 5.43 -0.93
C ARG A 49 -3.06 4.75 0.42
N CYS A 50 -1.98 3.98 0.50
CA CYS A 50 -1.62 3.21 1.68
C CYS A 50 -0.91 4.03 2.76
N ALA A 51 -0.35 5.20 2.44
CA ALA A 51 0.51 5.92 3.38
C ALA A 51 0.28 7.45 3.38
N ARG A 52 0.39 8.06 4.56
CA ARG A 52 0.14 9.49 4.78
C ARG A 52 1.15 10.09 5.75
N MET A 53 1.60 11.30 5.44
CA MET A 53 2.40 12.11 6.37
C MET A 53 1.46 12.84 7.33
N VAL A 54 1.72 12.70 8.63
CA VAL A 54 1.05 13.46 9.69
C VAL A 54 2.13 14.15 10.52
N GLY A 55 2.25 15.47 10.34
CA GLY A 55 3.40 16.23 10.83
C GLY A 55 4.71 15.70 10.21
N ARG A 56 5.62 15.21 11.05
CA ARG A 56 6.92 14.63 10.63
C ARG A 56 6.96 13.10 10.61
N LYS A 57 5.81 12.44 10.82
CA LYS A 57 5.71 10.98 10.90
C LYS A 57 4.96 10.45 9.68
N LEU A 58 5.49 9.38 9.09
CA LEU A 58 4.83 8.62 8.05
C LEU A 58 4.02 7.51 8.70
N TYR A 59 2.73 7.46 8.38
CA TYR A 59 1.80 6.42 8.79
C TYR A 59 1.44 5.56 7.59
N VAL A 60 1.23 4.27 7.85
CA VAL A 60 0.84 3.27 6.86
C VAL A 60 -0.48 2.63 7.30
N CYS A 61 -1.48 2.67 6.44
CA CYS A 61 -2.70 1.90 6.59
C CYS A 61 -2.40 0.44 6.26
N THR A 62 -2.26 -0.39 7.30
CA THR A 62 -1.78 -1.76 7.17
C THR A 62 -2.63 -2.66 6.28
N PRO A 63 -3.98 -2.66 6.32
CA PRO A 63 -4.77 -3.52 5.43
C PRO A 63 -4.71 -3.05 3.98
N LEU A 64 -4.65 -1.74 3.71
CA LEU A 64 -4.47 -1.22 2.36
C LEU A 64 -3.09 -1.55 1.81
N PHE A 65 -2.05 -1.46 2.65
CA PHE A 65 -0.70 -1.87 2.26
C PHE A 65 -0.63 -3.37 1.96
N GLY A 66 -1.31 -4.21 2.74
CA GLY A 66 -1.46 -5.64 2.44
C GLY A 66 -2.18 -5.89 1.11
N ALA A 67 -3.29 -5.17 0.87
CA ALA A 67 -4.02 -5.24 -0.40
C ALA A 67 -3.14 -4.79 -1.59
N TYR A 68 -2.30 -3.78 -1.40
CA TYR A 68 -1.33 -3.33 -2.40
C TYR A 68 -0.31 -4.42 -2.73
N LEU A 69 0.28 -5.07 -1.72
CA LEU A 69 1.23 -6.16 -1.93
C LEU A 69 0.58 -7.37 -2.63
N ALA A 70 -0.72 -7.59 -2.40
CA ALA A 70 -1.51 -8.62 -3.07
C ALA A 70 -1.98 -8.23 -4.49
N GLY A 71 -1.74 -7.00 -4.94
CA GLY A 71 -2.22 -6.52 -6.24
C GLY A 71 -3.73 -6.28 -6.31
N MET A 72 -4.39 -6.10 -5.17
CA MET A 72 -5.86 -6.08 -5.05
C MET A 72 -6.47 -4.68 -5.10
N LEU A 73 -5.66 -3.63 -5.10
CA LEU A 73 -6.14 -2.26 -5.20
C LEU A 73 -6.68 -1.95 -6.61
N PRO A 74 -7.71 -1.09 -6.74
CA PRO A 74 -8.28 -0.72 -8.04
C PRO A 74 -7.24 -0.25 -9.06
N GLU A 75 -6.24 0.52 -8.61
CA GLU A 75 -5.18 1.08 -9.45
C GLU A 75 -4.24 0.00 -10.05
N GLN A 76 -4.19 -1.18 -9.43
CA GLN A 76 -3.34 -2.30 -9.86
C GLN A 76 -4.07 -3.26 -10.81
N ASN A 77 -5.41 -3.19 -10.88
CA ASN A 77 -6.23 -4.06 -11.72
C ASN A 77 -6.14 -3.77 -13.22
N THR A 78 -5.32 -2.81 -13.64
CA THR A 78 -5.16 -2.41 -15.05
C THR A 78 -4.38 -3.45 -15.90
N ILE A 79 -3.74 -4.46 -15.27
CA ILE A 79 -2.83 -5.40 -15.96
C ILE A 79 -3.51 -6.70 -16.44
N VAL A 80 -4.76 -7.00 -16.07
CA VAL A 80 -5.44 -8.19 -16.63
C VAL A 80 -5.93 -7.95 -18.08
N ALA A 81 -6.00 -6.70 -18.55
CA ALA A 81 -6.38 -6.38 -19.94
C ALA A 81 -5.20 -6.33 -20.94
N SER A 82 -3.95 -6.34 -20.46
CA SER A 82 -2.76 -6.22 -21.32
C SER A 82 -1.74 -7.34 -21.16
N ALA A 83 -1.91 -8.23 -20.17
CA ALA A 83 -1.06 -9.43 -20.01
C ALA A 83 -1.44 -10.59 -20.95
N ASN A 84 -2.67 -10.65 -21.49
CA ASN A 84 -3.08 -11.65 -22.50
C ASN A 84 -2.50 -11.40 -23.92
N ARG A 85 -1.43 -10.60 -24.06
CA ARG A 85 -0.84 -10.24 -25.37
C ARG A 85 0.64 -10.61 -25.52
N ARG A 86 1.22 -11.40 -24.60
CA ARG A 86 2.62 -11.83 -24.67
C ARG A 86 2.80 -13.30 -24.25
N ASP A 87 2.05 -14.18 -24.88
CA ASP A 87 2.39 -15.60 -25.03
C ASP A 87 1.92 -16.03 -26.44
N ASP A 88 2.52 -15.43 -27.45
CA ASP A 88 2.43 -15.87 -28.86
C ASP A 88 3.68 -15.33 -29.59
N LYS A 89 4.85 -15.92 -29.30
CA LYS A 89 5.88 -16.23 -30.30
C LYS A 89 7.01 -17.06 -29.73
#